data_AF-A0A8S8ZCU2-F1
#
_entry.id   AF-A0A8S8ZCU2-F1
#
_cell.length_a   1.000
_cell.length_b   1.000
_cell.length_c   1.000
_cell.angle_alpha   90.00
_cell.angle_beta   90.00
_cell.angle_gamma   90.00
#
_symmetry.space_group_name_H-M   'P 1'
#
loop_
_entity.id
_entity.type
_entity.pdbx_description
1 polymer ?
#
loop_
_entity_poly.entity_id
_entity_poly.type
_entity_poly.pdbx_seq_one_letter_code
_entity_poly.pdbx_strand_id
1 'polypeptide(L)'
;MEENSPTMLNSCGRINKSGVGIAICMGDRNVMLQEGEKILSEYRSMIREYMNVLSNERWRTNNMENCVMVNAQGLVPETMTGTISSLIAGSPKNSGKIVILRTDGSEGTIKFSSRKSASCKNSINLSQLMRGGAEQFDGIGGGHEAAAGAKITKDKLDGFLDYLESNVTKMPDRDSNQ
;
A
#
# COMPACT_ATOMS: atom_id res chain seq x y z
N MET A 1 -4.26 -12.56 25.59
CA MET A 1 -5.61 -12.16 25.13
C MET A 1 -5.44 -10.97 24.21
N GLU A 2 -5.56 -11.20 22.90
CA GLU A 2 -5.49 -10.19 21.82
C GLU A 2 -6.90 -9.65 21.48
N GLU A 3 -7.81 -9.64 22.46
CA GLU A 3 -9.28 -9.56 22.28
C GLU A 3 -9.79 -8.24 21.69
N ASN A 4 -8.92 -7.24 21.52
CA ASN A 4 -9.18 -5.98 20.79
C ASN A 4 -7.92 -5.50 20.05
N SER A 5 -7.18 -6.41 19.39
CA SER A 5 -6.01 -5.99 18.60
C SER A 5 -6.46 -5.03 17.49
N PRO A 6 -5.82 -3.84 17.32
CA PRO A 6 -6.08 -2.94 16.19
C PRO A 6 -6.02 -3.65 14.84
N THR A 7 -5.22 -4.72 14.77
CA THR A 7 -5.11 -5.62 13.62
C THR A 7 -6.42 -6.33 13.28
N MET A 8 -7.17 -6.80 14.29
CA MET A 8 -8.46 -7.47 14.10
C MET A 8 -9.54 -6.50 13.59
N LEU A 9 -9.61 -5.30 14.17
CA LEU A 9 -10.55 -4.28 13.71
C LEU A 9 -10.23 -3.83 12.27
N ASN A 10 -8.94 -3.66 11.96
CA ASN A 10 -8.48 -3.34 10.61
C ASN A 10 -8.82 -4.47 9.63
N SER A 11 -8.62 -5.74 9.99
CA SER A 11 -9.00 -6.87 9.13
C SER A 11 -10.49 -6.87 8.81
N CYS A 12 -11.36 -6.63 9.81
CA CYS A 12 -12.81 -6.53 9.59
C CYS A 12 -13.17 -5.47 8.54
N GLY A 13 -12.55 -4.29 8.60
CA GLY A 13 -12.77 -3.24 7.59
C GLY A 13 -12.25 -3.63 6.20
N ARG A 14 -11.06 -4.23 6.11
CA ARG A 14 -10.39 -4.56 4.84
C ARG A 14 -11.11 -5.63 4.02
N ILE A 15 -11.86 -6.50 4.70
CA ILE A 15 -12.65 -7.56 4.05
C ILE A 15 -14.15 -7.26 4.02
N ASN A 16 -14.54 -5.99 4.17
CA ASN A 16 -15.94 -5.51 4.13
C ASN A 16 -16.87 -6.14 5.19
N LYS A 17 -16.34 -6.49 6.36
CA LYS A 17 -17.09 -7.00 7.53
C LYS A 17 -17.02 -6.03 8.72
N SER A 18 -17.05 -4.71 8.47
CA SER A 18 -16.93 -3.67 9.51
C SER A 18 -17.95 -3.80 10.65
N GLY A 19 -19.15 -4.32 10.36
CA GLY A 19 -20.19 -4.55 11.38
C GLY A 19 -19.74 -5.48 12.51
N VAL A 20 -18.92 -6.49 12.21
CA VAL A 20 -18.35 -7.40 13.22
C VAL A 20 -17.43 -6.62 14.15
N GLY A 21 -16.55 -5.78 13.60
CA GLY A 21 -15.65 -4.94 14.39
C GLY A 21 -16.40 -3.96 15.32
N ILE A 22 -17.48 -3.35 14.82
CA ILE A 22 -18.32 -2.46 15.62
C ILE A 22 -18.96 -3.23 16.79
N ALA A 23 -19.51 -4.41 16.53
CA ALA A 23 -20.16 -5.21 17.57
C ALA A 23 -19.18 -5.68 18.66
N ILE A 24 -17.94 -6.04 18.28
CA ILE A 24 -16.86 -6.34 19.23
C ILE A 24 -16.55 -5.11 20.12
N CYS A 25 -16.47 -3.91 19.52
CA CYS A 25 -16.26 -2.67 20.27
C CYS A 25 -17.43 -2.34 21.20
N MET A 26 -18.66 -2.72 20.84
CA MET A 26 -19.86 -2.59 21.68
C MET A 26 -19.93 -3.63 22.81
N GLY A 27 -18.96 -4.54 22.89
CA GLY A 27 -18.82 -5.48 24.00
C GLY A 27 -19.37 -6.88 23.74
N ASP A 28 -19.73 -7.23 22.50
CA ASP A 28 -20.01 -8.62 22.16
C ASP A 28 -18.70 -9.43 22.14
N ARG A 29 -18.46 -10.15 23.25
CA ARG A 29 -17.26 -10.97 23.47
C ARG A 29 -17.46 -12.45 23.13
N ASN A 30 -18.63 -12.81 22.61
CA ASN A 30 -18.95 -14.19 22.32
C ASN A 30 -18.95 -14.40 20.80
N VAL A 31 -20.10 -14.26 20.17
CA VAL A 31 -20.29 -14.62 18.75
C VAL A 31 -19.45 -13.72 17.85
N MET A 32 -19.47 -12.40 18.10
CA MET A 32 -18.77 -11.45 17.24
C MET A 32 -17.26 -11.50 17.42
N LEU A 33 -16.76 -11.81 18.63
CA LEU A 33 -15.34 -12.00 18.85
C LEU A 33 -14.82 -13.23 18.08
N GLN A 34 -15.52 -14.36 18.16
CA GLN A 34 -15.17 -15.57 17.41
C GLN A 34 -15.16 -15.34 15.89
N GLU A 35 -16.16 -14.61 15.37
CA GLU A 35 -16.18 -14.23 13.95
C GLU A 35 -15.01 -13.28 13.63
N GLY A 36 -14.68 -12.34 14.51
CA GLY A 36 -13.50 -11.46 14.37
C GLY A 36 -12.18 -12.23 14.27
N GLU A 37 -12.00 -13.28 15.08
CA GLU A 37 -10.82 -14.15 15.03
C GLU A 37 -10.74 -14.93 13.71
N LYS A 38 -11.87 -15.46 13.24
CA LYS A 38 -11.96 -16.12 11.93
C LYS A 38 -11.58 -15.17 10.80
N ILE A 39 -12.14 -13.96 10.80
CA ILE A 39 -11.82 -12.89 9.86
C ILE A 39 -10.33 -12.56 9.87
N LEU A 40 -9.74 -12.43 11.06
CA LEU A 40 -8.31 -12.15 11.18
C LEU A 40 -7.46 -13.29 10.60
N SER A 41 -7.86 -14.55 10.80
CA SER A 41 -7.20 -15.72 10.23
C SER A 41 -7.27 -15.73 8.70
N GLU A 42 -8.46 -15.50 8.14
CA GLU A 42 -8.70 -15.37 6.69
C GLU A 42 -7.84 -14.24 6.09
N TYR A 43 -7.85 -13.07 6.73
CA TYR A 43 -7.07 -11.91 6.34
C TYR A 43 -5.55 -12.20 6.32
N ARG A 44 -5.03 -12.85 7.37
CA ARG A 44 -3.63 -13.29 7.43
C ARG A 44 -3.31 -14.30 6.32
N SER A 45 -4.25 -15.18 5.97
CA SER A 45 -4.07 -16.15 4.88
C SER A 45 -3.96 -15.47 3.52
N MET A 46 -4.85 -14.53 3.21
CA MET A 46 -4.80 -13.76 1.97
C MET A 46 -3.49 -12.98 1.83
N ILE A 47 -3.02 -12.33 2.91
CA ILE A 47 -1.73 -11.63 2.91
C ILE A 47 -0.59 -12.58 2.53
N ARG A 48 -0.54 -13.77 3.14
CA ARG A 48 0.52 -14.75 2.85
C ARG A 48 0.49 -15.18 1.38
N GLU A 49 -0.69 -15.44 0.84
CA GLU A 49 -0.87 -15.80 -0.57
C GLU A 49 -0.37 -14.69 -1.51
N TYR A 50 -0.80 -13.44 -1.29
CA TYR A 50 -0.36 -12.30 -2.11
C TYR A 50 1.16 -12.12 -2.04
N MET A 51 1.75 -12.16 -0.84
CA MET A 51 3.19 -12.00 -0.66
C MET A 51 3.99 -13.14 -1.30
N ASN A 52 3.46 -14.37 -1.29
CA ASN A 52 4.08 -15.51 -1.96
C ASN A 52 4.12 -15.31 -3.49
N VAL A 53 2.99 -14.93 -4.10
CA VAL A 53 2.93 -14.66 -5.55
C VAL A 53 3.85 -13.50 -5.93
N LEU A 54 3.79 -12.37 -5.21
CA LEU A 54 4.64 -11.21 -5.46
C LEU A 54 6.14 -11.51 -5.33
N SER A 55 6.52 -12.48 -4.49
CA SER A 55 7.93 -12.88 -4.31
C SER A 55 8.41 -13.86 -5.38
N ASN A 56 7.53 -14.71 -5.91
CA ASN A 56 7.89 -15.72 -6.91
C ASN A 56 7.79 -15.21 -8.35
N GLU A 57 6.85 -14.31 -8.64
CA GLU A 57 6.65 -13.73 -9.97
C GLU A 57 7.50 -12.47 -10.16
N ARG A 58 8.76 -12.64 -10.54
CA ARG A 58 9.73 -11.54 -10.66
C ARG A 58 9.27 -10.37 -11.54
N TRP A 59 8.48 -10.64 -12.59
CA TRP A 59 7.95 -9.61 -13.49
C TRP A 59 7.03 -8.60 -12.80
N ARG A 60 6.48 -8.95 -11.63
CA ARG A 60 5.63 -8.06 -10.84
C ARG A 60 6.41 -7.01 -10.05
N THR A 61 7.73 -7.16 -9.90
CA THR A 61 8.53 -6.26 -9.07
C THR A 61 9.71 -5.73 -9.86
N ASN A 62 9.77 -4.40 -10.01
CA ASN A 62 10.94 -3.70 -10.52
C ASN A 62 11.71 -3.08 -9.35
N ASN A 63 12.92 -3.56 -9.10
CA ASN A 63 13.80 -3.06 -8.04
C ASN A 63 14.79 -2.07 -8.62
N MET A 64 14.66 -0.81 -8.21
CA MET A 64 15.59 0.27 -8.51
C MET A 64 16.46 0.57 -7.28
N GLU A 65 17.40 1.49 -7.41
CA GLU A 65 18.31 1.87 -6.33
C GLU A 65 17.53 2.41 -5.10
N ASN A 66 16.72 3.45 -5.31
CA ASN A 66 15.97 4.13 -4.25
C ASN A 66 14.46 3.79 -4.23
N CYS A 67 14.01 2.92 -5.13
CA CYS A 67 12.59 2.61 -5.28
C CYS A 67 12.33 1.13 -5.58
N VAL A 68 11.16 0.63 -5.16
CA VAL A 68 10.61 -0.65 -5.57
C VAL A 68 9.21 -0.41 -6.13
N MET A 69 9.02 -0.69 -7.41
CA MET A 69 7.70 -0.64 -8.05
C MET A 69 7.09 -2.03 -8.13
N VAL A 70 5.84 -2.17 -7.67
CA VAL A 70 5.14 -3.45 -7.56
C VAL A 70 3.84 -3.42 -8.35
N ASN A 71 3.70 -4.32 -9.33
CA ASN A 71 2.48 -4.55 -10.08
C ASN A 71 1.65 -5.68 -9.46
N ALA A 72 0.63 -5.28 -8.70
CA ALA A 72 -0.29 -6.19 -8.03
C ALA A 72 -1.65 -6.34 -8.76
N GLN A 73 -1.75 -5.84 -10.00
CA GLN A 73 -2.93 -6.01 -10.87
C GLN A 73 -3.30 -7.49 -11.01
N GLY A 74 -4.60 -7.77 -11.00
CA GLY A 74 -5.16 -9.13 -11.02
C GLY A 74 -4.83 -10.01 -9.81
N LEU A 75 -4.19 -9.49 -8.76
CA LEU A 75 -3.78 -10.24 -7.57
C LEU A 75 -4.27 -9.62 -6.27
N VAL A 76 -3.88 -8.36 -5.99
CA VAL A 76 -4.19 -7.70 -4.72
C VAL A 76 -5.37 -6.75 -4.93
N PRO A 77 -6.48 -6.89 -4.18
CA PRO A 77 -7.61 -5.97 -4.30
C PRO A 77 -7.24 -4.57 -3.82
N GLU A 78 -7.94 -3.55 -4.34
CA GLU A 78 -7.62 -2.15 -4.05
C GLU A 78 -7.67 -1.80 -2.54
N THR A 79 -8.53 -2.50 -1.78
CA THR A 79 -8.66 -2.37 -0.33
C THR A 79 -7.43 -2.86 0.44
N MET A 80 -6.58 -3.69 -0.16
CA MET A 80 -5.41 -4.30 0.49
C MET A 80 -4.08 -3.64 0.15
N THR A 81 -4.06 -2.74 -0.84
CA THR A 81 -2.86 -2.04 -1.33
C THR A 81 -2.02 -1.41 -0.22
N GLY A 82 -2.66 -0.71 0.72
CA GLY A 82 -2.00 -0.06 1.85
C GLY A 82 -1.34 -1.03 2.83
N THR A 83 -1.93 -2.21 3.03
CA THR A 83 -1.38 -3.29 3.87
C THR A 83 -0.18 -3.92 3.19
N ILE A 84 -0.34 -4.32 1.92
CA ILE A 84 0.71 -5.04 1.18
C ILE A 84 1.91 -4.13 0.94
N SER A 85 1.71 -2.88 0.52
CA SER A 85 2.81 -1.92 0.39
C SER A 85 3.54 -1.67 1.71
N SER A 86 2.84 -1.66 2.84
CA SER A 86 3.46 -1.53 4.17
C SER A 86 4.32 -2.74 4.53
N LEU A 87 3.87 -3.96 4.23
CA LEU A 87 4.63 -5.18 4.49
C LEU A 87 5.88 -5.26 3.60
N ILE A 88 5.75 -4.87 2.34
CA ILE A 88 6.89 -4.80 1.42
C ILE A 88 7.90 -3.75 1.91
N ALA A 89 7.43 -2.58 2.33
CA ALA A 89 8.29 -1.52 2.88
C ALA A 89 8.94 -1.88 4.22
N GLY A 90 8.28 -2.73 5.03
CA GLY A 90 8.82 -3.27 6.27
C GLY A 90 9.84 -4.40 6.08
N SER A 91 9.99 -4.93 4.85
CA SER A 91 10.95 -5.99 4.57
C SER A 91 12.39 -5.46 4.62
N PRO A 92 13.32 -6.11 5.35
CA PRO A 92 14.72 -5.66 5.45
C PRO A 92 15.41 -5.44 4.10
N LYS A 93 15.06 -6.24 3.08
CA LYS A 93 15.60 -6.13 1.72
C LYS A 93 15.26 -4.80 1.01
N ASN A 94 14.23 -4.10 1.49
CA ASN A 94 13.75 -2.84 0.92
C ASN A 94 14.09 -1.64 1.81
N SER A 95 14.91 -1.83 2.86
CA SER A 95 15.38 -0.76 3.73
C SER A 95 16.05 0.36 2.91
N GLY A 96 15.79 1.61 3.30
CA GLY A 96 16.24 2.80 2.57
C GLY A 96 15.38 3.23 1.36
N LYS A 97 14.40 2.42 0.90
CA LYS A 97 13.71 2.64 -0.38
C LYS A 97 12.28 3.17 -0.23
N ILE A 98 11.78 3.80 -1.29
CA ILE A 98 10.35 4.07 -1.47
C ILE A 98 9.71 2.87 -2.17
N VAL A 99 8.65 2.31 -1.58
CA VAL A 99 7.84 1.26 -2.21
C VAL A 99 6.61 1.89 -2.83
N ILE A 100 6.33 1.60 -4.10
CA ILE A 100 5.10 1.99 -4.81
C ILE A 100 4.44 0.73 -5.33
N LEU A 101 3.20 0.47 -4.90
CA LEU A 101 2.39 -0.64 -5.36
C LEU A 101 1.20 -0.12 -6.16
N ARG A 102 0.92 -0.74 -7.31
CA ARG A 102 -0.27 -0.48 -8.13
C ARG A 102 -1.18 -1.71 -8.24
N THR A 103 -2.49 -1.49 -8.38
CA THR A 103 -3.46 -2.54 -8.73
C THR A 103 -4.67 -1.94 -9.46
N ASP A 104 -5.54 -2.80 -10.00
CA ASP A 104 -6.83 -2.39 -10.55
C ASP A 104 -7.72 -1.80 -9.44
N GLY A 105 -8.26 -0.62 -9.69
CA GLY A 105 -9.28 0.01 -8.85
C GLY A 105 -10.68 -0.14 -9.46
N SER A 106 -11.69 0.35 -8.74
CA SER A 106 -13.05 0.45 -9.28
C SER A 106 -13.14 1.30 -10.55
N GLU A 107 -14.17 1.07 -11.37
CA GLU A 107 -14.54 1.94 -12.50
C GLU A 107 -13.42 2.18 -13.53
N GLY A 108 -12.63 1.15 -13.85
CA GLY A 108 -11.60 1.24 -14.89
C GLY A 108 -10.39 2.10 -14.48
N THR A 109 -10.19 2.30 -13.19
CA THR A 109 -9.04 3.04 -12.65
C THR A 109 -7.91 2.13 -12.21
N ILE A 110 -6.74 2.72 -11.97
CA ILE A 110 -5.60 2.11 -11.29
C ILE A 110 -5.39 2.83 -9.97
N LYS A 111 -5.26 2.05 -8.89
CA LYS A 111 -4.94 2.56 -7.56
C LYS A 111 -3.48 2.32 -7.23
N PHE A 112 -2.87 3.34 -6.65
CA PHE A 112 -1.49 3.35 -6.17
C PHE A 112 -1.45 3.53 -4.66
N SER A 113 -0.49 2.87 -4.02
CA SER A 113 -0.14 3.07 -2.62
C SER A 113 1.38 3.12 -2.48
N SER A 114 1.90 4.15 -1.84
CA SER A 114 3.32 4.35 -1.59
C SER A 114 3.66 4.41 -0.11
N ARG A 115 4.86 3.93 0.22
CA ARG A 115 5.42 3.90 1.57
C ARG A 115 6.90 4.19 1.53
N LYS A 116 7.40 5.03 2.44
CA LYS A 116 8.82 5.05 2.79
C LYS A 116 9.12 3.80 3.63
N SER A 117 10.16 3.04 3.29
CA SER A 117 10.63 1.93 4.13
C SER A 117 11.25 2.45 5.43
N ALA A 118 11.58 1.52 6.33
CA ALA A 118 12.50 1.83 7.43
C ALA A 118 13.80 2.44 6.88
N SER A 119 14.35 3.40 7.62
CA SER A 119 15.61 4.10 7.29
C SER A 119 15.66 4.81 5.93
N CYS A 120 14.52 5.01 5.26
CA CYS A 120 14.46 5.80 4.03
C CYS A 120 14.75 7.28 4.36
N LYS A 121 15.93 7.75 3.95
CA LYS A 121 16.37 9.15 4.14
C LYS A 121 15.92 10.11 3.04
N ASN A 122 15.25 9.58 2.02
CA ASN A 122 14.80 10.36 0.90
C ASN A 122 13.83 11.47 1.35
N SER A 123 14.12 12.71 0.95
CA SER A 123 13.38 13.92 1.31
C SER A 123 12.04 14.08 0.58
N ILE A 124 11.73 13.21 -0.40
CA ILE A 124 10.46 13.21 -1.13
C ILE A 124 9.28 13.14 -0.18
N ASN A 125 8.36 14.08 -0.29
CA ASN A 125 7.07 14.02 0.38
C ASN A 125 6.10 13.20 -0.50
N LEU A 126 5.75 11.98 -0.07
CA LEU A 126 4.90 11.09 -0.86
C LEU A 126 3.48 11.64 -1.08
N SER A 127 2.96 12.42 -0.14
CA SER A 127 1.65 13.06 -0.29
C SER A 127 1.65 14.06 -1.43
N GLN A 128 2.70 14.89 -1.50
CA GLN A 128 2.87 15.87 -2.58
C GLN A 128 3.15 15.20 -3.92
N LEU A 129 4.03 14.19 -3.94
CA LEU A 129 4.32 13.40 -5.15
C LEU A 129 3.04 12.78 -5.73
N MET A 130 2.26 12.08 -4.89
CA MET A 130 1.06 11.40 -5.35
C MET A 130 -0.06 12.36 -5.74
N ARG A 131 -0.23 13.47 -5.00
CA ARG A 131 -1.21 14.50 -5.34
C ARG A 131 -0.87 15.20 -6.64
N GLY A 132 0.33 15.78 -6.75
CA GLY A 132 0.75 16.55 -7.92
C GLY A 132 0.79 15.69 -9.19
N GLY A 133 1.27 14.45 -9.08
CA GLY A 133 1.19 13.50 -10.18
C GLY A 133 -0.25 13.18 -10.55
N ALA A 134 -1.10 12.81 -9.59
CA ALA A 134 -2.48 12.44 -9.92
C ALA A 134 -3.24 13.61 -10.56
N GLU A 135 -3.09 14.83 -10.06
CA GLU A 135 -3.71 16.04 -10.63
C GLU A 135 -3.27 16.30 -12.08
N GLN A 136 -2.00 16.04 -12.43
CA GLN A 136 -1.50 16.16 -13.80
C GLN A 136 -2.15 15.15 -14.77
N PHE A 137 -2.65 14.03 -14.25
CA PHE A 137 -3.26 12.94 -15.02
C PHE A 137 -4.76 12.78 -14.71
N ASP A 138 -5.44 13.88 -14.38
CA ASP A 138 -6.88 13.94 -14.11
C ASP A 138 -7.38 12.96 -13.03
N GLY A 139 -6.48 12.59 -12.11
CA GLY A 139 -6.71 11.68 -11.01
C GLY A 139 -6.80 12.38 -9.67
N ILE A 140 -6.87 11.57 -8.61
CA ILE A 140 -6.93 12.05 -7.22
C ILE A 140 -5.80 11.41 -6.42
N GLY A 141 -5.05 12.21 -5.67
CA GLY A 141 -3.95 11.74 -4.84
C GLY A 141 -3.79 12.49 -3.52
N GLY A 142 -3.10 11.85 -2.57
CA GLY A 142 -2.80 12.44 -1.28
C GLY A 142 -2.40 11.43 -0.21
N GLY A 143 -2.31 11.90 1.03
CA GLY A 143 -1.92 11.12 2.20
C GLY A 143 -0.95 11.90 3.09
N HIS A 144 0.01 11.20 3.65
CA HIS A 144 1.07 11.73 4.51
C HIS A 144 2.45 11.64 3.85
N GLU A 145 3.41 12.34 4.43
CA GLU A 145 4.78 12.43 3.91
C GLU A 145 5.44 11.06 3.66
N ALA A 146 5.23 10.11 4.59
CA ALA A 146 5.80 8.76 4.51
C ALA A 146 4.86 7.71 3.87
N ALA A 147 3.64 8.11 3.49
CA ALA A 147 2.55 7.19 3.24
C ALA A 147 1.42 7.85 2.44
N ALA A 148 1.33 7.58 1.14
CA ALA A 148 0.35 8.23 0.27
C ALA A 148 -0.24 7.27 -0.77
N GLY A 149 -1.22 7.74 -1.52
CA GLY A 149 -1.81 6.99 -2.62
C GLY A 149 -2.36 7.91 -3.70
N ALA A 150 -2.62 7.32 -4.85
CA ALA A 150 -3.21 7.98 -6.00
C ALA A 150 -4.21 7.05 -6.71
N LYS A 151 -5.15 7.62 -7.45
CA LYS A 151 -6.09 6.93 -8.30
C LYS A 151 -6.17 7.69 -9.63
N ILE A 152 -5.92 6.98 -10.73
CA ILE A 152 -5.94 7.52 -12.10
C ILE A 152 -6.72 6.57 -13.01
N THR A 153 -7.15 7.01 -14.18
CA THR A 153 -7.75 6.13 -15.19
C THR A 153 -6.68 5.30 -15.92
N LYS A 154 -7.07 4.13 -16.46
CA LYS A 154 -6.15 3.20 -17.12
C LYS A 154 -5.40 3.79 -18.31
N ASP A 155 -6.02 4.71 -19.06
CA ASP A 155 -5.42 5.37 -20.22
C ASP A 155 -4.26 6.32 -19.84
N LYS A 156 -4.13 6.71 -18.57
CA LYS A 156 -3.07 7.58 -18.07
C LYS A 156 -1.91 6.82 -17.43
N LEU A 157 -1.97 5.50 -17.40
CA LEU A 157 -1.07 4.65 -16.63
C LEU A 157 0.40 4.87 -16.99
N ASP A 158 0.73 4.85 -18.28
CA ASP A 158 2.10 4.93 -18.76
C ASP A 158 2.72 6.29 -18.39
N GLY A 159 2.00 7.39 -18.67
CA GLY A 159 2.46 8.73 -18.30
C GLY A 159 2.65 8.92 -16.79
N PHE A 160 1.78 8.32 -15.97
CA PHE A 160 1.93 8.39 -14.52
C PHE A 160 3.11 7.57 -14.01
N LEU A 161 3.41 6.42 -14.62
CA LEU A 161 4.62 5.66 -14.29
C LEU A 161 5.88 6.45 -14.62
N ASP A 162 5.94 7.09 -15.79
CA ASP A 162 7.07 7.94 -16.20
C ASP A 162 7.28 9.11 -15.24
N TYR A 163 6.17 9.72 -14.78
CA TYR A 163 6.18 10.76 -13.76
C TYR A 163 6.78 10.24 -12.45
N LEU A 164 6.30 9.09 -11.94
CA LEU A 164 6.79 8.52 -10.70
C LEU A 164 8.28 8.15 -10.79
N GLU A 165 8.69 7.51 -11.88
CA GLU A 165 10.07 7.15 -12.12
C GLU A 165 10.95 8.40 -12.12
N SER A 166 10.60 9.43 -12.88
CA SER A 166 11.38 10.67 -12.96
C SER A 166 11.49 11.40 -11.62
N ASN A 167 10.43 11.43 -10.82
CA ASN A 167 10.43 12.17 -9.56
C ASN A 167 11.02 11.38 -8.37
N VAL A 168 11.10 10.05 -8.48
CA VAL A 168 11.69 9.20 -7.43
C VAL A 168 13.17 8.87 -7.71
N THR A 169 13.59 8.76 -8.97
CA THR A 169 14.99 8.47 -9.33
C THR A 169 15.86 9.70 -9.49
N LYS A 170 15.32 10.86 -9.93
CA LYS A 170 16.13 12.05 -10.27
C LYS A 170 16.40 13.02 -9.10
N MET A 171 16.14 12.63 -7.86
CA MET A 171 16.57 13.43 -6.70
C MET A 171 17.85 12.82 -6.13
N PRO A 172 19.05 13.30 -6.52
CA PRO A 172 20.22 13.12 -5.67
C PRO A 172 19.93 13.81 -4.33
N ASP A 173 20.39 13.20 -3.24
CA ASP A 173 20.41 13.83 -1.92
C ASP A 173 20.91 15.27 -2.09
N ARG A 174 20.07 16.27 -1.81
CA ARG A 174 20.57 17.63 -1.61
C ARG A 174 21.32 17.59 -0.29
N ASP A 175 22.65 17.63 -0.41
CA ASP A 175 23.68 17.59 0.62
C ASP A 175 23.31 18.19 1.98
N SER A 176 23.92 17.62 3.02
CA SER A 176 24.50 18.43 4.10
C SER A 176 25.93 17.98 4.38
N ASN A 177 26.82 18.37 3.46
CA ASN A 177 28.17 18.81 3.80
C ASN A 177 28.05 20.23 4.38
N GLN A 178 28.06 20.33 5.71
CA GLN A 178 28.60 21.46 6.50
C GLN A 178 28.60 21.08 7.97
#